data_AF-A0A178BR26-F1
#
_entry.id   AF-A0A178BR26-F1
#
_cell.length_a   1.000
_cell.length_b   1.000
_cell.length_c   1.000
_cell.angle_alpha   90.00
_cell.angle_beta   90.00
_cell.angle_gamma   90.00
#
_symmetry.space_group_name_H-M   'P 1'
#
loop_
_entity.id
_entity.type
_entity.pdbx_description
1 polymer ?
#
loop_
_entity_poly.entity_id
_entity_poly.type
_entity_poly.pdbx_seq_one_letter_code
_entity_poly.pdbx_strand_id
1 'polypeptide(L)'
;MSPAQKAPAQAQTKPPAHLVHVVLRTNKYKTMVQYYKDFLGAHASYENDTLSFLRYDDEHHRIAIINTPDAPDKAPGSIGMDHIAFAFDTLDDLALAYRQRKTLGILPSVCINHGPTTSMYYTDPDGNRIETQVDNFDSAAEASAFMASPEFAQNPIGTDFDPEDLCRRLESKEDHRVIKKRVEIGARSLG
;
A
#
# COMPACT_ATOMS: atom_id res chain seq x y z
N MET A 1 54.35 -6.37 16.73
CA MET A 1 53.37 -5.26 16.89
C MET A 1 52.10 -5.71 16.19
N SER A 2 51.02 -5.96 16.92
CA SER A 2 49.72 -6.30 16.31
C SER A 2 49.05 -5.03 15.80
N PRO A 3 48.41 -5.04 14.62
CA PRO A 3 47.65 -3.90 14.15
C PRO A 3 46.43 -3.71 15.05
N ALA A 4 46.32 -2.52 15.64
CA ALA A 4 45.14 -2.12 16.40
C ALA A 4 43.91 -2.23 15.49
N GLN A 5 42.97 -3.11 15.87
CA GLN A 5 41.64 -3.14 15.27
C GLN A 5 41.00 -1.77 15.52
N LYS A 6 40.81 -1.00 14.45
CA LYS A 6 40.00 0.21 14.51
C LYS A 6 38.61 -0.20 14.98
N ALA A 7 38.19 0.33 16.13
CA ALA A 7 36.82 0.22 16.58
C ALA A 7 35.88 0.66 15.44
N PRO A 8 34.73 -0.03 15.23
CA PRO A 8 33.80 0.39 14.21
C PRO A 8 33.39 1.85 14.47
N ALA A 9 33.48 2.68 13.42
CA ALA A 9 32.95 4.04 13.43
C ALA A 9 31.47 4.02 13.87
N GLN A 10 31.02 5.11 14.53
CA GLN A 10 29.68 5.34 15.11
C GLN A 10 28.57 4.33 14.75
N ALA A 11 27.89 3.82 15.78
CA ALA A 11 26.85 2.78 15.76
C ALA A 11 25.56 3.16 14.99
N GLN A 12 25.68 3.62 13.76
CA GLN A 12 24.57 3.89 12.85
C GLN A 12 24.54 2.80 11.77
N THR A 13 23.48 2.00 11.77
CA THR A 13 23.23 1.02 10.71
C THR A 13 23.02 1.75 9.38
N LYS A 14 23.70 1.29 8.32
CA LYS A 14 23.50 1.82 6.96
C LYS A 14 22.07 1.48 6.48
N PRO A 15 21.28 2.47 6.00
CA PRO A 15 19.94 2.19 5.50
C PRO A 15 19.97 1.40 4.18
N PRO A 16 18.94 0.59 3.89
CA PRO A 16 18.77 -0.01 2.57
C PRO A 16 18.48 1.07 1.52
N ALA A 17 18.71 0.76 0.24
CA ALA A 17 18.43 1.69 -0.86
C ALA A 17 16.92 1.83 -1.15
N HIS A 18 16.19 0.70 -1.15
CA HIS A 18 14.74 0.63 -1.31
C HIS A 18 14.25 -0.76 -0.88
N LEU A 19 12.94 -0.90 -0.67
CA LEU A 19 12.28 -2.19 -0.54
C LEU A 19 12.23 -2.87 -1.92
N VAL A 20 12.64 -4.13 -2.01
CA VAL A 20 12.65 -4.87 -3.29
C VAL A 20 11.33 -5.61 -3.47
N HIS A 21 11.01 -6.56 -2.59
CA HIS A 21 9.82 -7.40 -2.73
C HIS A 21 9.23 -7.88 -1.41
N VAL A 22 7.98 -8.33 -1.46
CA VAL A 22 7.27 -9.05 -0.40
C VAL A 22 6.92 -10.45 -0.90
N VAL A 23 7.06 -11.46 -0.03
CA VAL A 23 6.73 -12.86 -0.35
C VAL A 23 5.49 -13.28 0.43
N LEU A 24 4.50 -13.82 -0.28
CA LEU A 24 3.26 -14.35 0.27
C LEU A 24 3.23 -15.86 0.11
N ARG A 25 2.58 -16.53 1.07
CA ARG A 25 2.29 -17.97 1.02
C ARG A 25 0.79 -18.14 1.00
N THR A 26 0.29 -19.05 0.18
CA THR A 26 -1.15 -19.24 -0.01
C THR A 26 -1.48 -20.70 -0.33
N ASN A 27 -2.62 -21.19 0.15
CA ASN A 27 -3.22 -22.45 -0.30
C ASN A 27 -4.19 -22.22 -1.48
N LYS A 28 -4.42 -20.97 -1.92
CA LYS A 28 -5.31 -20.56 -3.03
C LYS A 28 -4.53 -20.04 -4.23
N TYR A 29 -3.44 -20.73 -4.57
CA TYR A 29 -2.36 -20.22 -5.42
C TYR A 29 -2.78 -19.56 -6.73
N LYS A 30 -3.53 -20.24 -7.60
CA LYS A 30 -3.92 -19.68 -8.91
C LYS A 30 -4.77 -18.42 -8.77
N THR A 31 -5.70 -18.42 -7.81
CA THR A 31 -6.55 -17.26 -7.50
C THR A 31 -5.72 -16.10 -6.98
N MET A 32 -4.75 -16.38 -6.10
CA MET A 32 -3.85 -15.39 -5.52
C MET A 32 -2.96 -14.71 -6.56
N VAL A 33 -2.39 -15.50 -7.46
CA VAL A 33 -1.56 -15.03 -8.57
C VAL A 33 -2.37 -14.15 -9.52
N GLN A 34 -3.56 -14.62 -9.93
CA GLN A 34 -4.42 -13.84 -10.83
C GLN A 34 -4.87 -12.53 -10.17
N TYR A 35 -5.26 -12.58 -8.89
CA TYR A 35 -5.63 -11.39 -8.14
C TYR A 35 -4.53 -10.32 -8.16
N TYR A 36 -3.27 -10.68 -7.88
CA TYR A 36 -2.18 -9.69 -7.90
C TYR A 36 -1.82 -9.18 -9.31
N LYS A 37 -1.98 -10.01 -10.35
CA LYS A 37 -1.85 -9.55 -11.75
C LYS A 37 -2.90 -8.49 -12.07
N ASP A 38 -4.15 -8.77 -11.74
CA ASP A 38 -5.27 -7.86 -11.99
C ASP A 38 -5.20 -6.60 -11.11
N PHE A 39 -4.86 -6.76 -9.83
CA PHE A 39 -4.84 -5.68 -8.85
C PHE A 39 -3.75 -4.65 -9.11
N LEU A 40 -2.54 -5.10 -9.48
CA LEU A 40 -1.38 -4.24 -9.70
C LEU A 40 -1.11 -3.93 -11.17
N GLY A 41 -1.88 -4.50 -12.10
CA GLY A 41 -1.49 -4.52 -13.51
C GLY A 41 -0.16 -5.27 -13.72
N ALA A 42 0.14 -6.23 -12.84
CA ALA A 42 1.40 -6.94 -12.83
C ALA A 42 1.44 -8.09 -13.86
N HIS A 43 2.64 -8.47 -14.25
CA HIS A 43 2.92 -9.65 -15.05
C HIS A 43 3.99 -10.52 -14.38
N ALA A 44 4.04 -11.79 -14.74
CA ALA A 44 5.01 -12.71 -14.17
C ALA A 44 6.36 -12.60 -14.89
N SER A 45 7.43 -12.41 -14.13
CA SER A 45 8.81 -12.65 -14.60
C SER A 45 9.11 -14.14 -14.70
N TYR A 46 8.50 -14.93 -13.81
CA TYR A 46 8.55 -16.37 -13.79
C TYR A 46 7.33 -16.91 -13.04
N GLU A 47 6.80 -18.03 -13.51
CA GLU A 47 5.62 -18.68 -12.93
C GLU A 47 5.65 -20.19 -13.21
N ASN A 48 5.39 -20.99 -12.18
CA ASN A 48 5.11 -22.41 -12.28
C ASN A 48 4.06 -22.82 -11.22
N ASP A 49 3.80 -24.11 -11.04
CA ASP A 49 2.80 -24.59 -10.07
C ASP A 49 3.20 -24.45 -8.60
N THR A 50 4.45 -24.08 -8.32
CA THR A 50 5.01 -23.94 -6.96
C THR A 50 5.23 -22.49 -6.55
N LEU A 51 5.64 -21.62 -7.47
CA LEU A 51 6.01 -20.25 -7.18
C LEU A 51 5.85 -19.30 -8.39
N SER A 52 5.43 -18.06 -8.10
CA SER A 52 5.29 -16.96 -9.05
C SER A 52 6.06 -15.75 -8.57
N PHE A 53 6.75 -15.08 -9.50
CA PHE A 53 7.43 -13.80 -9.28
C PHE A 53 6.78 -12.74 -10.17
N LEU A 54 6.09 -11.78 -9.56
CA LEU A 54 5.28 -10.76 -10.24
C LEU A 54 5.94 -9.39 -10.17
N ARG A 55 5.91 -8.66 -11.29
CA ARG A 55 6.44 -7.30 -11.44
C ARG A 55 5.44 -6.38 -12.15
N TYR A 56 5.56 -5.09 -11.88
CA TYR A 56 4.81 -4.02 -12.56
C TYR A 56 5.71 -2.83 -12.92
N ASP A 57 7.00 -2.87 -12.56
CA ASP A 57 8.03 -1.88 -12.86
C ASP A 57 9.33 -2.57 -13.31
N ASP A 58 10.46 -1.85 -13.29
CA ASP A 58 11.76 -2.35 -13.74
C ASP A 58 12.39 -3.42 -12.84
N GLU A 59 11.92 -3.56 -11.60
CA GLU A 59 12.42 -4.57 -10.68
C GLU A 59 12.03 -5.99 -11.14
N HIS A 60 12.89 -6.99 -10.92
CA HIS A 60 12.66 -8.34 -11.40
C HIS A 60 11.39 -8.97 -10.80
N HIS A 61 10.97 -8.54 -9.61
CA HIS A 61 9.67 -8.81 -8.99
C HIS A 61 9.47 -7.94 -7.75
N ARG A 62 8.23 -7.53 -7.52
CA ARG A 62 7.76 -6.82 -6.32
C ARG A 62 6.98 -7.74 -5.39
N ILE A 63 6.29 -8.74 -5.95
CA ILE A 63 5.53 -9.73 -5.20
C ILE A 63 5.97 -11.12 -5.63
N ALA A 64 6.32 -11.96 -4.66
CA ALA A 64 6.48 -13.39 -4.88
C ALA A 64 5.36 -14.15 -4.16
N ILE A 65 4.85 -15.20 -4.79
CA ILE A 65 3.76 -16.02 -4.24
C ILE A 65 4.23 -17.47 -4.24
N ILE A 66 4.18 -18.12 -3.08
CA ILE A 66 4.54 -19.52 -2.89
C ILE A 66 3.26 -20.33 -2.69
N ASN A 67 3.09 -21.39 -3.49
CA ASN A 67 2.01 -22.35 -3.35
C ASN A 67 2.26 -23.26 -2.14
N THR A 68 1.34 -23.24 -1.18
CA THR A 68 1.38 -24.06 0.04
C THR A 68 0.03 -24.76 0.23
N PRO A 69 -0.29 -25.77 -0.60
CA PRO A 69 -1.64 -26.33 -0.69
C PRO A 69 -2.11 -27.00 0.60
N ASP A 70 -1.18 -27.54 1.39
CA ASP A 70 -1.48 -28.23 2.65
C ASP A 70 -1.54 -27.28 3.87
N ALA A 71 -1.29 -25.98 3.67
CA ALA A 71 -1.37 -25.01 4.75
C ALA A 71 -2.83 -24.70 5.11
N PRO A 72 -3.16 -24.52 6.40
CA PRO A 72 -4.48 -24.04 6.79
C PRO A 72 -4.67 -22.59 6.35
N ASP A 73 -5.94 -22.17 6.26
CA ASP A 73 -6.28 -20.76 6.05
C ASP A 73 -5.70 -19.89 7.17
N LYS A 74 -5.34 -18.65 6.83
CA LYS A 74 -4.88 -17.65 7.80
C LYS A 74 -5.96 -17.41 8.86
N ALA A 75 -5.60 -17.57 10.12
CA ALA A 75 -6.52 -17.33 11.24
C ALA A 75 -6.93 -15.84 11.28
N PRO A 76 -8.24 -15.51 11.32
CA PRO A 76 -8.69 -14.13 11.43
C PRO A 76 -8.12 -13.45 12.69
N GLY A 77 -7.67 -12.21 12.54
CA GLY A 77 -7.13 -11.42 13.66
C GLY A 77 -5.76 -11.87 14.19
N SER A 78 -5.06 -12.79 13.51
CA SER A 78 -3.69 -13.17 13.87
C SER A 78 -2.74 -11.96 13.79
N ILE A 79 -1.86 -11.79 14.78
CA ILE A 79 -0.79 -10.78 14.73
C ILE A 79 0.21 -11.06 13.59
N GLY A 80 0.76 -9.99 12.99
CA GLY A 80 1.68 -10.09 11.86
C GLY A 80 1.70 -8.82 11.02
N MET A 81 2.02 -8.96 9.72
CA MET A 81 1.92 -7.88 8.74
C MET A 81 0.47 -7.39 8.65
N ASP A 82 0.25 -6.08 8.85
CA ASP A 82 -1.07 -5.46 8.74
C ASP A 82 -1.47 -5.29 7.26
N HIS A 83 -0.66 -4.56 6.49
CA HIS A 83 -0.90 -4.33 5.06
C HIS A 83 0.40 -4.12 4.26
N ILE A 84 0.28 -4.17 2.92
CA ILE A 84 1.31 -3.74 1.96
C ILE A 84 0.78 -2.51 1.23
N ALA A 85 1.53 -1.42 1.22
CA ALA A 85 1.12 -0.17 0.57
C ALA A 85 1.84 0.06 -0.77
N PHE A 86 1.08 0.53 -1.77
CA PHE A 86 1.55 0.90 -3.10
C PHE A 86 1.18 2.34 -3.41
N ALA A 87 2.15 3.15 -3.81
CA ALA A 87 1.92 4.54 -4.17
C ALA A 87 1.65 4.69 -5.67
N PHE A 88 0.77 5.63 -6.00
CA PHE A 88 0.59 6.21 -7.33
C PHE A 88 1.17 7.63 -7.35
N ASP A 89 1.61 8.07 -8.52
CA ASP A 89 2.21 9.40 -8.70
C ASP A 89 1.16 10.51 -8.58
N THR A 90 -0.06 10.27 -9.07
CA THR A 90 -1.13 11.28 -9.08
C THR A 90 -2.44 10.75 -8.53
N LEU A 91 -3.31 11.70 -8.15
CA LEU A 91 -4.67 11.38 -7.70
C LEU A 91 -5.53 10.83 -8.84
N ASP A 92 -5.29 11.27 -10.08
CA ASP A 92 -5.92 10.72 -11.28
C ASP A 92 -5.53 9.26 -11.49
N ASP A 93 -4.26 8.89 -11.29
CA ASP A 93 -3.79 7.51 -11.44
C ASP A 93 -4.43 6.60 -10.39
N LEU A 94 -4.52 7.05 -9.13
CA LEU A 94 -5.22 6.33 -8.07
C LEU A 94 -6.71 6.11 -8.43
N ALA A 95 -7.39 7.15 -8.92
CA ALA A 95 -8.79 7.07 -9.34
C ALA A 95 -9.00 6.21 -10.59
N LEU A 96 -8.06 6.24 -11.55
CA LEU A 96 -8.08 5.38 -12.73
C LEU A 96 -7.92 3.90 -12.33
N ALA A 97 -6.93 3.60 -11.48
CA ALA A 97 -6.70 2.25 -10.98
C ALA A 97 -7.91 1.72 -10.19
N TYR A 98 -8.53 2.57 -9.36
CA TYR A 98 -9.80 2.25 -8.69
C TYR A 98 -10.90 1.85 -9.70
N ARG A 99 -11.16 2.69 -10.71
CA ARG A 99 -12.21 2.41 -11.71
C ARG A 99 -11.93 1.12 -12.47
N GLN A 100 -10.67 0.86 -12.84
CA GLN A 100 -10.27 -0.38 -13.52
C GLN A 100 -10.50 -1.60 -12.63
N ARG A 101 -10.04 -1.59 -11.37
CA ARG A 101 -10.27 -2.67 -10.40
C ARG A 101 -11.77 -2.92 -10.16
N LYS A 102 -12.57 -1.85 -10.10
CA LYS A 102 -14.03 -1.95 -9.98
C LYS A 102 -14.65 -2.71 -11.15
N THR A 103 -14.17 -2.55 -12.39
CA THR A 103 -14.68 -3.34 -13.53
C THR A 103 -14.42 -4.85 -13.40
N LEU A 104 -13.44 -5.23 -12.58
CA LEU A 104 -13.08 -6.62 -12.27
C LEU A 104 -13.76 -7.12 -10.98
N GLY A 105 -14.62 -6.32 -10.36
CA GLY A 105 -15.26 -6.64 -9.08
C GLY A 105 -14.36 -6.49 -7.86
N ILE A 106 -13.19 -5.87 -8.00
CA ILE A 106 -12.27 -5.60 -6.89
C ILE A 106 -12.57 -4.21 -6.32
N LEU A 107 -13.24 -4.17 -5.17
CA LEU A 107 -13.66 -2.95 -4.50
C LEU A 107 -12.87 -2.72 -3.20
N PRO A 108 -12.60 -1.46 -2.81
CA PRO A 108 -11.97 -1.18 -1.55
C PRO A 108 -12.91 -1.51 -0.38
N SER A 109 -12.36 -2.05 0.70
CA SER A 109 -13.06 -2.28 1.97
C SER A 109 -13.20 -1.01 2.79
N VAL A 110 -12.24 -0.08 2.68
CA VAL A 110 -12.31 1.25 3.30
C VAL A 110 -11.45 2.24 2.52
N CYS A 111 -11.91 3.48 2.44
CA CYS A 111 -11.22 4.60 1.80
C CYS A 111 -11.01 5.70 2.83
N ILE A 112 -9.76 6.10 3.06
CA ILE A 112 -9.38 6.99 4.15
C ILE A 112 -8.44 8.07 3.62
N ASN A 113 -8.74 9.32 3.91
CA ASN A 113 -7.78 10.41 3.83
C ASN A 113 -7.08 10.51 5.19
N HIS A 114 -5.85 10.02 5.26
CA HIS A 114 -5.03 10.04 6.47
C HIS A 114 -4.53 11.44 6.79
N GLY A 115 -4.52 12.35 5.81
CA GLY A 115 -3.89 13.66 5.90
C GLY A 115 -2.62 13.72 5.08
N PRO A 116 -1.55 12.97 5.40
CA PRO A 116 -0.39 12.87 4.52
C PRO A 116 -0.70 12.11 3.22
N THR A 117 -1.67 11.18 3.24
CA THR A 117 -2.03 10.35 2.09
C THR A 117 -3.54 10.25 1.90
N THR A 118 -3.96 10.07 0.65
CA THR A 118 -5.30 9.62 0.28
C THR A 118 -5.22 8.15 -0.12
N SER A 119 -5.89 7.28 0.64
CA SER A 119 -5.65 5.84 0.62
C SER A 119 -6.93 5.03 0.42
N MET A 120 -6.81 3.93 -0.31
CA MET A 120 -7.87 2.93 -0.50
C MET A 120 -7.34 1.55 -0.11
N TYR A 121 -8.03 0.88 0.81
CA TYR A 121 -7.66 -0.44 1.30
C TYR A 121 -8.49 -1.54 0.64
N TYR A 122 -7.85 -2.62 0.27
CA TYR A 122 -8.43 -3.81 -0.36
C TYR A 122 -8.01 -5.05 0.43
N THR A 123 -8.66 -6.17 0.15
CA THR A 123 -8.37 -7.45 0.78
C THR A 123 -8.14 -8.49 -0.28
N ASP A 124 -7.01 -9.19 -0.17
CA ASP A 124 -6.66 -10.26 -1.09
C ASP A 124 -7.39 -11.59 -0.74
N PRO A 125 -7.30 -12.65 -1.58
CA PRO A 125 -7.97 -13.93 -1.32
C PRO A 125 -7.67 -14.62 0.02
N ASP A 126 -6.58 -14.26 0.69
CA ASP A 126 -6.17 -14.79 1.99
C ASP A 126 -6.38 -13.81 3.15
N GLY A 127 -7.03 -12.67 2.89
CA GLY A 127 -7.31 -11.69 3.91
C GLY A 127 -6.15 -10.71 4.19
N ASN A 128 -5.09 -10.70 3.38
CA ASN A 128 -4.05 -9.68 3.54
C ASN A 128 -4.57 -8.34 3.03
N ARG A 129 -4.35 -7.29 3.81
CA ARG A 129 -4.77 -5.95 3.44
C ARG A 129 -3.74 -5.36 2.48
N ILE A 130 -4.24 -4.67 1.47
CA ILE A 130 -3.43 -3.96 0.50
C ILE A 130 -3.90 -2.52 0.47
N GLU A 131 -2.98 -1.58 0.62
CA GLU A 131 -3.24 -0.16 0.50
C GLU A 131 -2.76 0.34 -0.85
N THR A 132 -3.58 1.14 -1.53
CA THR A 132 -3.10 1.99 -2.62
C THR A 132 -3.32 3.44 -2.26
N GLN A 133 -2.30 4.27 -2.44
CA GLN A 133 -2.30 5.64 -1.96
C GLN A 133 -1.70 6.63 -2.97
N VAL A 134 -1.95 7.91 -2.73
CA VAL A 134 -1.17 9.02 -3.28
C VAL A 134 -0.83 9.98 -2.15
N ASP A 135 0.35 10.62 -2.22
CA ASP A 135 0.72 11.67 -1.27
C ASP A 135 -0.13 12.93 -1.46
N ASN A 136 -0.55 13.53 -0.35
CA ASN A 136 -1.36 14.75 -0.32
C ASN A 136 -0.51 16.03 -0.34
N PHE A 137 0.81 15.90 -0.16
CA PHE A 137 1.78 16.99 -0.12
C PHE A 137 2.77 16.91 -1.28
N ASP A 138 3.37 18.03 -1.66
CA ASP A 138 4.31 18.09 -2.78
C ASP A 138 5.70 17.54 -2.37
N SER A 139 5.95 17.39 -1.07
CA SER A 139 7.20 16.83 -0.55
C SER A 139 7.03 15.98 0.71
N ALA A 140 7.95 15.02 0.88
CA ALA A 140 8.04 14.21 2.10
C ALA A 140 8.27 15.05 3.38
N ALA A 141 8.93 16.21 3.24
CA ALA A 141 9.17 17.12 4.36
C ALA A 141 7.87 17.78 4.85
N GLU A 142 7.00 18.19 3.92
CA GLU A 142 5.68 18.73 4.25
C GLU A 142 4.76 17.66 4.85
N ALA A 143 4.75 16.45 4.28
CA ALA A 143 4.02 15.33 4.86
C ALA A 143 4.50 15.01 6.29
N SER A 144 5.81 15.02 6.51
CA SER A 144 6.41 14.82 7.85
C SER A 144 6.03 15.94 8.83
N ALA A 145 5.98 17.19 8.35
CA ALA A 145 5.56 18.33 9.16
C ALA A 145 4.09 18.21 9.57
N PHE A 146 3.22 17.74 8.66
CA PHE A 146 1.82 17.44 8.98
C PHE A 146 1.70 16.30 10.00
N MET A 147 2.48 15.22 9.86
CA MET A 147 2.47 14.12 10.83
C MET A 147 2.93 14.55 12.23
N ALA A 148 3.72 15.61 12.34
CA ALA A 148 4.14 16.20 13.62
C ALA A 148 3.12 17.20 14.20
N SER A 149 2.00 17.45 13.52
CA SER A 149 1.05 18.50 13.88
C SER A 149 0.03 18.05 14.95
N PRO A 150 -0.58 19.00 15.69
CA PRO A 150 -1.68 18.70 16.60
C PRO A 150 -2.89 18.03 15.93
N GLU A 151 -3.18 18.38 14.68
CA GLU A 151 -4.27 17.79 13.89
C GLU A 151 -4.02 16.31 13.62
N PHE A 152 -2.79 15.92 13.29
CA PHE A 152 -2.45 14.51 13.13
C PHE A 152 -2.44 13.78 14.49
N ALA A 153 -1.95 14.42 15.55
CA ALA A 153 -1.99 13.84 16.89
C ALA A 153 -3.44 13.60 17.40
N GLN A 154 -4.39 14.47 17.03
CA GLN A 154 -5.80 14.31 17.36
C GLN A 154 -6.46 13.17 16.58
N ASN A 155 -6.10 13.01 15.30
CA ASN A 155 -6.63 11.95 14.45
C ASN A 155 -5.53 11.36 13.55
N PRO A 156 -4.79 10.33 14.02
CA PRO A 156 -3.77 9.67 13.20
C PRO A 156 -4.37 8.69 12.18
N ILE A 157 -5.65 8.32 12.34
CA ILE A 157 -6.35 7.37 11.46
C ILE A 157 -6.86 8.10 10.22
N GLY A 158 -7.36 9.33 10.36
CA GLY A 158 -7.91 10.11 9.25
C GLY A 158 -9.42 9.99 9.08
N THR A 159 -9.92 10.43 7.94
CA THR A 159 -11.35 10.63 7.66
C THR A 159 -11.76 9.81 6.45
N ASP A 160 -12.92 9.16 6.53
CA ASP A 160 -13.43 8.37 5.41
C ASP A 160 -13.82 9.26 4.23
N PHE A 161 -13.65 8.74 3.02
CA PHE A 161 -14.15 9.37 1.80
C PHE A 161 -14.83 8.35 0.88
N ASP A 162 -15.72 8.83 0.02
CA ASP A 162 -16.34 8.00 -1.01
C ASP A 162 -15.48 8.04 -2.30
N PRO A 163 -14.97 6.90 -2.79
CA PRO A 163 -14.18 6.86 -4.02
C PRO A 163 -14.97 7.26 -5.28
N GLU A 164 -16.30 7.14 -5.27
CA GLU A 164 -17.14 7.64 -6.37
C GLU A 164 -17.23 9.17 -6.36
N ASP A 165 -17.35 9.77 -5.17
CA ASP A 165 -17.30 11.23 -5.03
C ASP A 165 -15.94 11.78 -5.43
N LEU A 166 -14.85 11.09 -5.05
CA LEU A 166 -13.50 11.42 -5.51
C LEU A 166 -13.43 11.46 -7.04
N CYS A 167 -13.91 10.41 -7.72
CA CYS A 167 -13.92 10.36 -9.18
C CYS A 167 -14.73 11.51 -9.79
N ARG A 168 -15.92 11.77 -9.25
CA ARG A 168 -16.79 12.87 -9.70
C ARG A 168 -16.13 14.24 -9.56
N ARG A 169 -15.41 14.49 -8.46
CA ARG A 169 -14.67 15.75 -8.23
C ARG A 169 -13.54 15.93 -9.24
N LEU A 170 -12.77 14.87 -9.52
CA LEU A 170 -11.73 14.87 -10.57
C LEU A 170 -12.33 15.15 -11.96
N GLU A 171 -13.43 14.50 -12.32
CA GLU A 171 -14.11 14.71 -13.60
C GLU A 171 -14.63 16.15 -13.78
N SER A 172 -14.99 16.80 -12.66
CA SER A 172 -15.36 18.22 -12.64
C SER A 172 -14.17 19.19 -12.72
N LYS A 173 -12.94 18.66 -12.77
CA LYS A 173 -11.67 19.42 -12.78
C LYS A 173 -11.46 20.27 -11.54
N GLU A 174 -11.96 19.80 -10.40
CA GLU A 174 -11.66 20.43 -9.12
C GLU A 174 -10.15 20.31 -8.80
N ASP A 175 -9.56 21.35 -8.21
CA ASP A 175 -8.13 21.40 -7.92
C ASP A 175 -7.72 20.27 -6.96
N HIS A 176 -6.68 19.51 -7.32
CA HIS A 176 -6.20 18.37 -6.53
C HIS A 176 -5.86 18.73 -5.09
N ARG A 177 -5.37 19.95 -4.82
CA ARG A 177 -5.06 20.41 -3.46
C ARG A 177 -6.32 20.51 -2.61
N VAL A 178 -7.46 20.86 -3.21
CA VAL A 178 -8.75 20.93 -2.52
C VAL A 178 -9.31 19.52 -2.29
N ILE A 179 -9.12 18.60 -3.25
CA ILE A 179 -9.56 17.21 -3.11
C ILE A 179 -8.74 16.46 -2.06
N LYS A 180 -7.41 16.62 -2.08
CA LYS A 180 -6.45 15.97 -1.18
C LYS A 180 -6.51 16.47 0.26
N LYS A 181 -7.06 17.67 0.50
CA LYS A 181 -7.14 18.23 1.85
C LYS A 181 -8.07 17.38 2.74
N ARG A 182 -7.52 16.84 3.83
CA ARG A 182 -8.29 16.09 4.82
C ARG A 182 -9.36 16.97 5.46
N VAL A 183 -10.57 16.42 5.59
CA VAL A 183 -11.64 17.01 6.38
C VAL A 183 -11.40 16.62 7.84
N GLU A 184 -11.19 17.60 8.72
CA GLU A 184 -10.96 17.36 10.15
C GLU A 184 -12.29 17.08 10.87
N ILE A 185 -12.39 15.88 11.47
CA ILE A 185 -13.60 15.41 12.17
C ILE A 185 -13.40 15.25 13.69
N GLY A 186 -12.25 15.70 14.21
CA GLY A 186 -11.83 15.40 15.57
C GLY A 186 -11.27 13.98 15.72
N ALA A 187 -11.22 13.49 16.95
CA ALA A 187 -10.59 12.20 17.27
C ALA A 187 -11.36 11.02 16.68
N ARG A 188 -10.61 10.04 16.15
CA ARG A 188 -11.12 8.76 15.64
C ARG A 188 -10.44 7.62 16.37
N SER A 189 -11.22 6.65 16.85
CA SER A 189 -10.70 5.42 17.47
C SER A 189 -10.54 4.31 16.45
N LEU A 190 -9.57 3.41 16.67
CA LEU A 190 -9.57 2.09 16.03
C LEU A 190 -10.79 1.35 16.59
N GLY A 191 -11.77 1.08 15.72
CA GLY A 191 -12.96 0.30 16.07
C GLY A 191 -12.65 -1.16 16.37
#